data_AF-A0A965NNH1-F1
#
_entry.id   AF-A0A965NNH1-F1
#
_cell.length_a   1.000
_cell.length_b   1.000
_cell.length_c   1.000
_cell.angle_alpha   90.00
_cell.angle_beta   90.00
_cell.angle_gamma   90.00
#
_symmetry.space_group_name_H-M   'P 1'
#
loop_
_entity.id
_entity.type
_entity.pdbx_description
1 polymer ?
#
loop_
_entity_poly.entity_id
_entity_poly.type
_entity_poly.pdbx_seq_one_letter_code
_entity_poly.pdbx_strand_id
1 'polypeptide(L)'
;MRDTPAEATQLSELSSHQKKSGFAAWLGWFFDGLDLHLYTLVATVFVAELLITKESDPDVARYGAIVQAAFLLGWALGGAFFGIIGDRLGRSRTLVLTILTYALFTGLSFFAHT
;
A
#
# COMPACT_ATOMS: atom_id res chain seq x y z
N MET A 1 32.28 10.42 26.56
CA MET A 1 32.16 10.33 25.09
C MET A 1 31.55 8.96 24.82
N ARG A 2 30.28 8.87 24.43
CA ARG A 2 29.61 7.57 24.21
C ARG A 2 30.03 7.07 22.84
N ASP A 3 30.65 5.89 22.78
CA ASP A 3 31.04 5.26 21.52
C ASP A 3 29.80 5.08 20.65
N THR A 4 29.73 5.83 19.55
CA THR A 4 28.72 5.64 18.52
C THR A 4 28.93 4.23 17.96
N PRO A 5 27.90 3.35 17.96
CA PRO A 5 28.05 2.02 17.40
C PRO A 5 28.55 2.15 15.96
N ALA A 6 29.63 1.42 15.62
CA ALA A 6 30.22 1.46 14.30
C ALA A 6 29.15 1.23 13.23
N GLU A 7 29.06 2.16 12.28
CA GLU A 7 28.08 2.09 11.20
C GLU A 7 28.39 0.89 10.32
N ALA A 8 27.40 -0.01 10.20
CA ALA A 8 27.58 -1.24 9.42
C ALA A 8 27.85 -0.87 7.96
N THR A 9 29.05 -1.15 7.47
CA THR A 9 29.47 -0.84 6.09
C THR A 9 29.24 -2.01 5.15
N GLN A 10 28.94 -3.20 5.70
CA GLN A 10 28.75 -4.43 4.94
C GLN A 10 27.47 -5.16 5.33
N LEU A 11 26.78 -5.76 4.35
CA LEU A 11 25.54 -6.52 4.55
C LEU A 11 25.70 -7.74 5.48
N SER A 12 26.93 -8.25 5.60
CA SER A 12 27.30 -9.35 6.51
C SER A 12 27.21 -8.94 7.99
N GLU A 13 27.42 -7.66 8.30
CA GLU A 13 27.41 -7.10 9.67
C GLU A 13 25.99 -6.88 10.22
N LEU A 14 24.97 -7.01 9.37
CA LEU A 14 23.58 -6.86 9.78
C LEU A 14 23.13 -8.06 10.63
N SER A 15 22.57 -7.76 11.80
CA SER A 15 21.95 -8.76 12.67
C SER A 15 20.77 -9.46 11.96
N SER A 16 20.44 -10.67 12.38
CA SER A 16 19.30 -11.43 11.86
C SER A 16 17.96 -10.67 11.96
N HIS A 17 17.81 -9.79 12.96
CA HIS A 17 16.63 -8.92 13.09
C HIS A 17 16.60 -7.83 12.00
N GLN A 18 17.72 -7.17 11.71
CA GLN A 18 17.81 -6.15 10.67
C GLN A 18 17.55 -6.75 9.28
N LYS A 19 18.09 -7.95 9.00
CA LYS A 19 17.81 -8.69 7.75
C LYS A 19 16.33 -9.01 7.59
N LYS A 20 15.68 -9.50 8.65
CA LYS A 20 14.22 -9.78 8.64
C LYS A 20 13.39 -8.52 8.43
N SER A 21 13.73 -7.42 9.09
CA SER A 21 13.03 -6.14 8.92
C SER A 21 13.21 -5.57 7.51
N GLY A 22 14.42 -5.66 6.94
CA GLY A 22 14.69 -5.24 5.57
C GLY A 22 13.93 -6.07 4.55
N PHE A 23 13.90 -7.39 4.74
CA PHE A 23 13.11 -8.29 3.90
C PHE A 23 11.60 -8.03 4.00
N ALA A 24 11.09 -7.77 5.21
CA ALA A 24 9.69 -7.40 5.40
C ALA A 24 9.34 -6.07 4.70
N ALA A 25 10.21 -5.07 4.76
CA ALA A 25 10.02 -3.80 4.04
C ALA A 25 10.07 -3.99 2.52
N TRP A 26 10.99 -4.82 2.02
CA TRP A 26 11.08 -5.17 0.61
C TRP A 26 9.82 -5.88 0.11
N LEU A 27 9.31 -6.86 0.87
CA LEU A 27 8.05 -7.53 0.54
C LEU A 27 6.88 -6.56 0.56
N GLY A 28 6.81 -5.66 1.54
CA GLY A 28 5.77 -4.63 1.60
C GLY A 28 5.75 -3.77 0.32
N TRP A 29 6.92 -3.31 -0.13
CA TRP A 29 7.05 -2.56 -1.38
C TRP A 29 6.72 -3.39 -2.62
N PHE A 30 7.15 -4.66 -2.65
CA PHE A 30 6.86 -5.57 -3.76
C PHE A 30 5.35 -5.79 -3.92
N PHE A 31 4.64 -6.08 -2.83
CA PHE A 31 3.20 -6.31 -2.87
C PHE A 31 2.40 -5.05 -3.21
N ASP A 32 2.82 -3.88 -2.72
CA ASP A 32 2.23 -2.59 -3.09
C ASP A 32 2.36 -2.32 -4.60
N GLY A 33 3.55 -2.54 -5.17
CA GLY A 33 3.77 -2.41 -6.61
C GLY A 33 3.00 -3.44 -7.44
N LEU A 34 2.87 -4.68 -6.95
CA LEU A 34 2.09 -5.73 -7.60
C LEU A 34 0.61 -5.35 -7.68
N ASP A 35 0.03 -4.84 -6.60
CA ASP A 35 -1.38 -4.45 -6.53
C ASP A 35 -1.72 -3.36 -7.56
N LEU A 36 -0.89 -2.32 -7.63
CA LEU A 36 -1.06 -1.21 -8.58
C LEU A 36 -0.95 -1.70 -10.05
N HIS A 37 -0.05 -2.65 -10.31
CA HIS A 37 0.10 -3.24 -11.63
C HIS A 37 -1.11 -4.12 -12.01
N LEU A 38 -1.59 -4.97 -11.08
CA LEU A 38 -2.78 -5.79 -11.28
C LEU A 38 -4.02 -4.93 -11.54
N TYR A 39 -4.21 -3.85 -10.77
CA TYR A 39 -5.30 -2.92 -10.99
C TYR A 39 -5.25 -2.35 -12.41
N THR A 40 -4.09 -1.90 -12.89
CA THR A 40 -3.95 -1.32 -14.24
C THR A 40 -4.32 -2.32 -15.35
N LEU A 41 -4.02 -3.60 -15.17
CA LEU A 41 -4.37 -4.65 -16.13
C LEU A 41 -5.88 -4.94 -16.21
N VAL A 42 -6.59 -4.81 -15.09
CA VAL A 42 -8.01 -5.19 -14.97
C VAL A 42 -8.95 -3.97 -14.98
N ALA A 43 -8.44 -2.76 -14.76
CA ALA A 43 -9.22 -1.53 -14.58
C ALA A 43 -10.22 -1.30 -15.72
N THR A 44 -9.84 -1.51 -16.98
CA THR A 44 -10.72 -1.31 -18.13
C THR A 44 -11.95 -2.22 -18.07
N VAL A 45 -11.75 -3.51 -17.82
CA VAL A 45 -12.84 -4.50 -17.75
C VAL A 45 -13.72 -4.22 -16.54
N PHE A 46 -13.10 -3.96 -15.38
CA PHE A 46 -13.82 -3.68 -14.13
C PHE A 46 -14.71 -2.45 -14.24
N VAL A 47 -14.20 -1.35 -14.81
CA VAL A 47 -14.97 -0.11 -14.97
C VAL A 47 -16.05 -0.25 -16.04
N ALA A 48 -15.79 -0.98 -17.13
CA ALA A 48 -16.80 -1.26 -18.14
C ALA A 48 -17.97 -2.09 -17.59
N GLU A 49 -17.67 -3.12 -16.79
CA GLU A 49 -18.66 -3.94 -16.11
C GLU A 49 -19.46 -3.14 -15.08
N LEU A 50 -18.78 -2.29 -14.29
CA LEU A 50 -19.43 -1.40 -13.31
C LEU A 50 -20.39 -0.39 -13.97
N LEU A 51 -20.03 0.11 -15.16
CA LEU A 51 -20.85 1.06 -15.93
C LEU A 51 -21.90 0.36 -16.82
N ILE A 52 -21.90 -0.98 -16.89
CA ILE A 52 -22.77 -1.77 -17.78
C ILE A 52 -22.63 -1.28 -19.25
N THR A 53 -21.41 -1.00 -19.67
CA THR A 53 -21.09 -0.51 -21.03
C THR A 53 -20.01 -1.37 -21.70
N LYS A 54 -19.71 -1.09 -22.95
CA LYS A 54 -18.61 -1.74 -23.68
C LYS A 54 -17.27 -1.12 -23.30
N GLU A 55 -16.21 -1.93 -23.29
CA GLU A 55 -14.84 -1.46 -23.03
C GLU A 55 -14.37 -0.33 -23.98
N SER A 56 -14.95 -0.24 -25.17
CA SER A 56 -14.65 0.80 -26.16
C SER A 56 -15.28 2.17 -25.85
N ASP A 57 -16.09 2.27 -24.80
CA ASP A 57 -16.77 3.51 -24.44
C ASP A 57 -15.75 4.51 -23.85
N PRO A 58 -15.67 5.75 -24.36
CA PRO A 58 -14.77 6.78 -23.82
C PRO A 58 -15.00 7.08 -22.34
N ASP A 59 -16.19 6.82 -21.80
CA ASP A 59 -16.47 7.02 -20.38
C ASP A 59 -15.69 6.02 -19.48
N VAL A 60 -15.38 4.81 -19.95
CA VAL A 60 -14.60 3.82 -19.20
C VAL A 60 -13.21 4.35 -18.86
N ALA A 61 -12.53 4.97 -19.84
CA ALA A 61 -11.21 5.57 -19.64
C ALA A 61 -11.27 6.75 -18.66
N ARG A 62 -12.32 7.58 -18.76
CA ARG A 62 -12.52 8.73 -17.88
C ARG A 62 -12.78 8.30 -16.44
N TYR A 63 -13.69 7.36 -16.21
CA TYR A 63 -13.99 6.86 -14.87
C TYR A 63 -12.82 6.06 -14.29
N GLY A 64 -12.12 5.25 -15.09
CA GLY A 64 -10.89 4.58 -14.67
C GLY A 64 -9.81 5.55 -14.20
N ALA A 65 -9.63 6.67 -14.91
CA ALA A 65 -8.71 7.73 -14.50
C ALA A 65 -9.15 8.42 -13.18
N ILE A 66 -10.46 8.62 -12.97
CA ILE A 66 -10.99 9.17 -11.71
C ILE A 66 -10.73 8.21 -10.54
N VAL A 67 -10.98 6.91 -10.72
CA VAL A 67 -10.69 5.89 -9.68
C VAL A 67 -9.20 5.86 -9.36
N GLN A 68 -8.34 5.88 -10.39
CA GLN A 68 -6.89 5.95 -10.20
C GLN A 68 -6.45 7.23 -9.46
N ALA A 69 -7.04 8.37 -9.78
CA ALA A 69 -6.76 9.64 -9.09
C ALA A 69 -7.20 9.59 -7.62
N ALA A 70 -8.38 9.04 -7.34
CA ALA A 70 -8.87 8.84 -5.98
C ALA A 70 -7.95 7.88 -5.19
N PHE A 71 -7.47 6.81 -5.82
CA PHE A 71 -6.48 5.91 -5.23
C PHE A 71 -5.18 6.62 -4.87
N LEU A 72 -4.62 7.42 -5.78
CA LEU A 72 -3.38 8.18 -5.53
C LEU A 72 -3.54 9.21 -4.41
N LEU A 73 -4.70 9.88 -4.35
CA LEU A 73 -5.04 10.77 -3.24
C LEU A 73 -5.11 10.00 -1.92
N GLY A 74 -5.80 8.86 -1.90
CA GLY A 74 -5.86 7.97 -0.74
C GLY A 74 -4.47 7.50 -0.29
N TRP A 75 -3.61 7.13 -1.23
CA TRP A 75 -2.23 6.71 -0.96
C TRP A 75 -1.40 7.82 -0.34
N ALA A 76 -1.47 9.04 -0.88
CA ALA A 76 -0.78 10.21 -0.33
C ALA A 76 -1.29 10.57 1.08
N LEU A 77 -2.61 10.60 1.27
CA LEU A 77 -3.23 10.92 2.56
C LEU A 77 -2.93 9.83 3.61
N GLY A 78 -3.01 8.56 3.23
CA GLY A 78 -2.67 7.43 4.08
C GLY A 78 -1.20 7.45 4.47
N GLY A 79 -0.30 7.65 3.51
CA GLY A 79 1.14 7.77 3.77
C GLY A 79 1.47 8.92 4.73
N ALA A 80 0.85 10.09 4.56
CA ALA A 80 1.04 11.22 5.46
C ALA A 80 0.48 10.93 6.87
N PHE A 81 -0.75 10.43 6.96
CA PHE A 81 -1.43 10.15 8.22
C PHE A 81 -0.71 9.07 9.04
N PHE A 82 -0.44 7.91 8.42
CA PHE A 82 0.28 6.82 9.07
C PHE A 82 1.77 7.16 9.28
N GLY A 83 2.36 8.02 8.46
CA GLY A 83 3.71 8.55 8.68
C GLY A 83 3.82 9.33 9.99
N ILE A 84 2.90 10.27 10.23
CA ILE A 84 2.86 11.06 11.47
C ILE A 84 2.63 10.16 12.70
N ILE A 85 1.77 9.14 12.57
CA ILE A 85 1.53 8.14 13.62
C ILE A 85 2.81 7.31 13.86
N GLY A 86 3.52 6.95 12.80
CA GLY A 86 4.82 6.28 12.80
C GLY A 86 5.84 6.97 13.68
N ASP A 87 5.94 8.29 13.54
CA ASP A 87 6.90 9.11 14.27
C ASP A 87 6.57 9.22 15.77
N ARG A 88 5.29 9.09 16.15
CA ARG A 88 4.84 9.21 17.56
C ARG A 88 4.77 7.88 18.30
N LEU A 89 4.30 6.81 17.66
CA LEU A 89 4.01 5.51 18.30
C LEU A 89 5.09 4.46 18.03
N GLY A 90 6.02 4.74 17.12
CA GLY A 90 7.07 3.83 16.68
C GLY A 90 6.66 2.99 15.46
N ARG A 91 7.66 2.67 14.63
CA ARG A 91 7.47 1.99 13.32
C ARG A 91 6.73 0.66 13.39
N SER A 92 7.04 -0.20 14.36
CA SER A 92 6.42 -1.54 14.45
C SER A 92 4.93 -1.50 14.81
N ARG A 93 4.53 -0.63 15.76
CA ARG A 93 3.12 -0.51 16.17
C ARG A 93 2.27 0.10 15.05
N THR A 94 2.84 1.05 14.33
CA THR A 94 2.18 1.71 13.19
C THR A 94 1.96 0.73 12.05
N LEU A 95 2.92 -0.17 11.78
CA LEU A 95 2.77 -1.22 10.79
C LEU A 95 1.64 -2.21 11.15
N VAL A 96 1.46 -2.53 12.43
CA VAL A 96 0.32 -3.35 12.86
C VAL A 96 -0.99 -2.58 12.68
N LEU A 97 -1.01 -1.27 12.98
CA LEU A 97 -2.20 -0.43 12.82
C LEU A 97 -2.65 -0.33 11.36
N THR A 98 -1.71 -0.19 10.41
CA THR A 98 -2.04 -0.17 8.98
C THR A 98 -2.61 -1.51 8.51
N ILE A 99 -2.02 -2.63 8.94
CA ILE A 99 -2.53 -3.98 8.64
C ILE A 99 -3.94 -4.17 9.20
N LEU A 100 -4.20 -3.77 10.45
CA LEU A 100 -5.53 -3.85 11.06
C LEU A 100 -6.55 -2.97 10.33
N THR A 101 -6.15 -1.76 9.93
CA THR A 101 -7.00 -0.85 9.16
C THR A 101 -7.40 -1.51 7.84
N TYR A 102 -6.43 -2.03 7.09
CA TYR A 102 -6.69 -2.76 5.85
C TYR A 102 -7.64 -3.95 6.07
N ALA A 103 -7.32 -4.83 7.02
CA ALA A 103 -8.14 -6.02 7.31
C ALA A 103 -9.58 -5.67 7.72
N LEU A 104 -9.77 -4.59 8.48
CA LEU A 104 -11.09 -4.12 8.88
C LEU A 104 -11.91 -3.65 7.67
N PHE A 105 -11.35 -2.81 6.81
CA PHE A 105 -12.04 -2.32 5.61
C PHE A 105 -12.33 -3.44 4.62
N THR A 106 -11.37 -4.34 4.36
CA THR A 106 -11.60 -5.52 3.53
C THR A 106 -12.69 -6.42 4.11
N GLY A 107 -12.70 -6.63 5.43
CA GLY A 107 -13.76 -7.37 6.11
C GLY A 107 -15.12 -6.68 6.03
N LEU A 108 -15.16 -5.35 6.12
CA LEU A 108 -16.39 -4.57 5.94
C LEU A 108 -16.92 -4.65 4.51
N SER A 109 -16.04 -4.69 3.49
CA SER A 109 -16.44 -4.85 2.09
C SER A 109 -17.18 -6.16 1.84
N PHE A 110 -16.90 -7.23 2.60
CA PHE A 110 -17.68 -8.47 2.51
C PHE A 110 -19.16 -8.27 2.90
N PHE A 111 -19.44 -7.37 3.84
CA PHE A 111 -20.82 -7.06 4.24
C PHE A 111 -21.51 -6.05 3.32
N ALA A 112 -20.78 -5.44 2.39
CA ALA A 112 -21.32 -4.53 1.39
C ALA A 112 -21.95 -5.33 0.24
N HIS A 113 -23.06 -6.00 0.52
CA HIS A 113 -23.94 -6.54 -0.51
C HIS A 113 -24.93 -5.45 -0.95
N THR A 114 -24.81 -4.97 -2.18
CA THR A 114 -25.90 -4.28 -2.90
C THR A 114 -25.98 -4.82 -4.31
#